data_AF-A0ABD6DBT3-F1
#
_entry.id   AF-A0ABD6DBT3-F1
#
_cell.length_a   1.000
_cell.length_b   1.000
_cell.length_c   1.000
_cell.angle_alpha   90.00
_cell.angle_beta   90.00
_cell.angle_gamma   90.00
#
_symmetry.space_group_name_H-M   'P 1'
#
loop_
_entity.id
_entity.type
_entity.pdbx_description
1 polymer ?
#
loop_
_entity_poly.entity_id
_entity_poly.type
_entity_poly.pdbx_seq_one_letter_code
_entity_poly.pdbx_strand_id
1 'polypeptide(L)'
;MYFGVDIEPYGDDYPGQFLQADLISPFTSQHRDSSETNLPFSGTIADVAWVSWPCTAYSSLSATHYGSKEAALEENPRIPDAFREWLLDNHAHYVLENVPRATAIGDLDANCRVNGLAFGEPYSMTRHFETTFDVPDAYIQGNPDLAIDTRGDQSVKELAEAKGVPDSWSGRKQDVRSAIPWQYVWWILGHCPAIEIPIPKTKNRSVAEWGDGVGHYLRYPSDRLGGTDHTADDELSSGPRGEVR
;
A
#
# COMPACT_ATOMS: atom_id res chain seq x y z
N MET A 1 -4.32 -13.84 -17.67
CA MET A 1 -3.02 -14.53 -17.51
C MET A 1 -2.34 -13.90 -16.31
N TYR A 2 -1.75 -14.67 -15.40
CA TYR A 2 -1.09 -14.12 -14.20
C TYR A 2 0.42 -14.17 -14.37
N PHE A 3 1.07 -13.08 -14.00
CA PHE A 3 2.52 -12.96 -13.98
C PHE A 3 2.95 -12.43 -12.62
N GLY A 4 4.03 -12.99 -12.07
CA GLY A 4 4.62 -12.51 -10.84
C GLY A 4 6.10 -12.24 -11.00
N VAL A 5 6.60 -11.24 -10.28
CA VAL A 5 8.03 -10.97 -10.15
C VAL A 5 8.36 -10.78 -8.70
N ASP A 6 9.39 -11.49 -8.27
CA ASP A 6 9.98 -11.34 -6.95
C ASP A 6 11.47 -11.70 -7.06
N ILE A 7 12.26 -11.25 -6.10
CA ILE A 7 13.66 -11.69 -5.97
C ILE A 7 13.72 -13.15 -5.52
N GLU A 8 12.67 -13.65 -4.87
CA GLU A 8 12.50 -15.03 -4.44
C GLU A 8 11.80 -15.89 -5.53
N PRO A 9 12.16 -17.18 -5.66
CA PRO A 9 11.60 -18.06 -6.68
C PRO A 9 10.24 -18.64 -6.25
N TYR A 10 9.14 -18.02 -6.67
CA TYR A 10 7.76 -18.46 -6.36
C TYR A 10 7.06 -19.28 -7.46
N GLY A 11 7.77 -19.62 -8.54
CA GLY A 11 7.15 -20.21 -9.74
C GLY A 11 6.47 -21.56 -9.55
N ASP A 12 6.86 -22.32 -8.52
CA ASP A 12 6.24 -23.62 -8.21
C ASP A 12 5.03 -23.49 -7.27
N ASP A 13 4.86 -22.33 -6.61
CA ASP A 13 3.88 -22.14 -5.51
C ASP A 13 2.56 -21.51 -5.97
N TYR A 14 2.57 -20.77 -7.09
CA TYR A 14 1.43 -19.97 -7.53
C TYR A 14 1.06 -20.21 -8.99
N PRO A 15 -0.24 -20.10 -9.35
CA PRO A 15 -0.66 -20.21 -10.74
C PRO A 15 -0.15 -19.01 -11.56
N GLY A 16 0.39 -19.28 -12.74
CA GLY A 16 0.85 -18.24 -13.67
C GLY A 16 2.30 -18.46 -14.12
N GLN A 17 2.91 -17.39 -14.63
CA GLN A 17 4.33 -17.36 -14.95
C GLN A 17 5.05 -16.45 -13.97
N PHE A 18 6.03 -16.98 -13.25
CA PHE A 18 6.83 -16.19 -12.31
C PHE A 18 8.24 -16.04 -12.83
N LEU A 19 8.75 -14.83 -12.75
CA LEU A 19 10.12 -14.50 -13.10
C LEU A 19 10.84 -14.03 -11.85
N GLN A 20 11.97 -14.67 -11.56
CA GLN A 20 12.85 -14.21 -10.50
C GLN A 20 13.64 -13.00 -11.01
N ALA A 21 13.38 -11.81 -10.48
CA ALA A 21 14.08 -10.58 -10.85
C ALA A 21 13.99 -9.50 -9.76
N ASP A 22 15.00 -8.62 -9.73
CA ASP A 22 15.01 -7.45 -8.86
C ASP A 22 14.36 -6.26 -9.58
N LEU A 23 13.19 -5.85 -9.09
CA LEU A 23 12.44 -4.69 -9.57
C LEU A 23 12.74 -3.39 -8.83
N ILE A 24 13.58 -3.41 -7.79
CA ILE A 24 13.85 -2.26 -6.92
C ILE A 24 15.14 -1.58 -7.34
N SER A 25 16.22 -2.34 -7.49
CA SER A 25 17.56 -1.80 -7.80
C SER A 25 17.56 -0.79 -8.98
N PRO A 26 16.84 -1.04 -10.10
CA PRO A 26 16.77 -0.09 -11.22
C PRO A 26 16.24 1.31 -10.87
N PHE A 27 15.39 1.43 -9.85
CA PHE A 27 14.72 2.68 -9.49
C PHE A 27 15.35 3.39 -8.29
N THR A 28 16.39 2.80 -7.70
CA THR A 28 17.10 3.40 -6.55
C THR A 28 18.32 4.19 -7.00
N SER A 29 18.67 5.23 -6.23
CA SER A 29 19.72 6.20 -6.55
C SER A 29 21.13 5.61 -6.73
N GLN A 30 21.35 4.34 -6.33
CA GLN A 30 22.64 3.66 -6.48
C GLN A 30 22.93 3.17 -7.92
N HIS A 31 21.95 3.17 -8.84
CA HIS A 31 22.12 2.56 -10.18
C HIS A 31 21.54 3.36 -11.38
N ARG A 32 21.36 4.68 -11.23
CA ARG A 32 20.78 5.59 -12.26
C ARG A 32 21.49 5.61 -13.63
N ASP A 33 22.72 5.09 -13.72
CA ASP A 33 23.55 5.14 -14.94
C ASP A 33 23.40 3.93 -15.89
N SER A 34 22.55 2.94 -15.60
CA SER A 34 22.29 1.86 -16.57
C SER A 34 21.17 2.24 -17.53
N SER A 35 21.52 2.99 -18.58
CA SER A 35 20.68 3.12 -19.77
C SER A 35 20.41 1.73 -20.34
N GLU A 36 19.13 1.37 -20.44
CA GLU A 36 18.60 0.04 -20.79
C GLU A 36 18.63 -0.99 -19.65
N THR A 37 17.91 -0.71 -18.57
CA THR A 37 17.40 -1.81 -17.75
C THR A 37 16.30 -2.51 -18.55
N ASN A 38 16.60 -3.71 -19.06
CA ASN A 38 15.59 -4.68 -19.48
C ASN A 38 14.79 -5.09 -18.23
N LEU A 39 13.93 -4.18 -17.78
CA LEU A 39 12.94 -4.49 -16.77
C LEU A 39 12.11 -5.65 -17.32
N PRO A 40 11.78 -6.62 -16.47
CA PRO A 40 10.86 -7.66 -16.90
C PRO A 40 9.61 -6.98 -17.45
N PHE A 41 9.10 -7.51 -18.57
CA PHE A 41 7.89 -7.02 -19.25
C PHE A 41 8.05 -5.79 -20.16
N SER A 42 9.26 -5.40 -20.57
CA SER A 42 9.43 -4.40 -21.63
C SER A 42 8.66 -4.81 -22.91
N GLY A 43 7.48 -4.22 -23.12
CA GLY A 43 6.58 -4.51 -24.26
C GLY A 43 5.35 -5.38 -23.96
N THR A 44 5.07 -5.72 -22.70
CA THR A 44 3.78 -6.35 -22.31
C THR A 44 2.96 -5.37 -21.48
N ILE A 45 1.71 -5.12 -21.89
CA ILE A 45 0.76 -4.32 -21.11
C ILE A 45 -0.17 -5.28 -20.35
N ALA A 46 -0.23 -5.17 -19.03
CA ALA A 46 -1.25 -5.87 -18.23
C ALA A 46 -2.37 -4.91 -17.81
N ASP A 47 -3.56 -5.47 -17.62
CA ASP A 47 -4.74 -4.70 -17.21
C ASP A 47 -4.57 -4.07 -15.82
N VAL A 48 -3.91 -4.79 -14.90
CA VAL A 48 -3.57 -4.29 -13.56
C VAL A 48 -2.21 -4.81 -13.10
N ALA A 49 -1.43 -3.95 -12.44
CA ALA A 49 -0.30 -4.34 -11.61
C ALA A 49 -0.67 -4.27 -10.12
N TRP A 50 -0.38 -5.33 -9.36
CA TRP A 50 -0.42 -5.29 -7.89
C TRP A 50 0.99 -5.34 -7.34
N VAL A 51 1.37 -4.35 -6.55
CA VAL A 51 2.72 -4.25 -5.96
C VAL A 51 2.62 -4.09 -4.45
N SER A 52 3.19 -5.05 -3.73
CA SER A 52 3.44 -4.96 -2.30
C SER A 52 4.90 -4.56 -2.07
N TRP A 53 5.19 -3.26 -2.16
CA TRP A 53 6.55 -2.74 -2.03
C TRP A 53 7.12 -3.03 -0.63
N PRO A 54 8.44 -3.34 -0.48
CA PRO A 54 9.00 -3.64 0.83
C PRO A 54 8.69 -2.57 1.88
N CYS A 55 8.11 -3.00 3.00
CA CYS A 55 7.65 -2.09 4.05
C CYS A 55 8.71 -1.83 5.13
N THR A 56 9.92 -2.39 4.99
CA THR A 56 10.98 -2.30 6.01
C THR A 56 11.32 -0.85 6.35
N ALA A 57 11.39 0.05 5.37
CA ALA A 57 11.60 1.49 5.60
C ALA A 57 10.54 2.11 6.55
N TYR A 58 9.33 1.56 6.53
CA TYR A 58 8.14 2.10 7.19
C TYR A 58 7.74 1.33 8.46
N SER A 59 8.41 0.22 8.76
CA SER A 59 8.08 -0.58 9.94
C SER A 59 8.47 0.14 11.23
N SER A 60 7.65 -0.02 12.27
CA SER A 60 7.97 0.50 13.61
C SER A 60 9.14 -0.25 14.26
N LEU A 61 9.44 -1.47 13.82
CA LEU A 61 10.57 -2.26 14.28
C LEU A 61 11.89 -1.78 13.69
N SER A 62 11.87 -1.27 12.46
CA SER A 62 13.07 -0.81 11.76
C SER A 62 13.71 0.37 12.47
N ALA A 63 12.92 1.30 13.03
CA ALA A 63 13.48 2.39 13.82
C ALA A 63 14.29 1.92 15.03
N THR A 64 13.94 0.77 15.62
CA THR A 64 14.73 0.15 16.70
C THR A 64 15.98 -0.52 16.15
N HIS A 65 15.89 -1.21 15.00
CA HIS A 65 17.01 -1.90 14.37
C HIS A 65 18.09 -0.93 13.84
N TYR A 66 17.69 0.10 13.11
CA TYR A 66 18.58 1.09 12.48
C TYR A 66 18.93 2.27 13.41
N GLY A 67 18.45 2.27 14.66
CA GLY A 67 18.72 3.31 15.65
C GLY A 67 17.88 4.59 15.51
N SER A 68 17.32 4.88 14.34
CA SER A 68 16.34 5.95 14.13
C SER A 68 15.38 5.67 12.98
N LYS A 69 14.32 6.48 12.89
CA LYS A 69 13.35 6.41 11.80
C LYS A 69 13.99 6.85 10.49
N GLU A 70 14.84 7.87 10.58
CA GLU A 70 15.56 8.51 9.49
C GLU A 70 16.60 7.53 8.90
N ALA A 71 17.36 6.84 9.75
CA ALA A 71 18.30 5.81 9.32
C ALA A 71 17.58 4.63 8.64
N ALA A 72 16.41 4.22 9.14
CA ALA A 72 15.61 3.19 8.48
C ALA A 72 15.14 3.61 7.08
N LEU A 73 14.81 4.89 6.86
CA LEU A 73 14.43 5.44 5.55
C LEU A 73 15.63 5.59 4.60
N GLU A 74 16.82 5.86 5.13
CA GLU A 74 18.05 5.99 4.34
C GLU A 74 18.58 4.63 3.87
N GLU A 75 18.52 3.61 4.74
CA GLU A 75 19.08 2.28 4.48
C GLU A 75 18.15 1.35 3.68
N ASN A 76 16.85 1.65 3.60
CA ASN A 76 15.87 0.77 2.94
C ASN A 76 15.27 1.42 1.70
N PRO A 77 14.89 0.61 0.69
CA PRO A 77 14.27 1.13 -0.52
C PRO A 77 12.93 1.80 -0.20
N ARG A 78 12.82 3.07 -0.61
CA ARG A 78 11.57 3.84 -0.62
C ARG A 78 10.89 3.72 -1.98
N ILE A 79 9.59 3.97 -2.04
CA ILE A 79 8.83 3.98 -3.30
C ILE A 79 9.20 5.24 -4.09
N PRO A 80 9.89 5.14 -5.24
CA PRO A 80 10.33 6.30 -6.01
C PRO A 80 9.29 6.69 -7.08
N ASP A 81 9.23 7.96 -7.44
CA ASP A 81 8.30 8.45 -8.47
C ASP A 81 8.55 7.81 -9.85
N ALA A 82 9.82 7.55 -10.20
CA ALA A 82 10.18 6.85 -11.44
C ALA A 82 9.57 5.44 -11.53
N PHE A 83 9.31 4.77 -10.39
CA PHE A 83 8.63 3.48 -10.39
C PHE A 83 7.13 3.64 -10.66
N ARG A 84 6.50 4.69 -10.13
CA ARG A 84 5.10 5.02 -10.45
C ARG A 84 4.93 5.36 -11.92
N GLU A 85 5.84 6.16 -12.48
CA GLU A 85 5.88 6.48 -13.90
C GLU A 85 5.99 5.20 -14.74
N TRP A 86 6.91 4.30 -14.40
CA TRP A 86 7.03 3.01 -15.07
C TRP A 86 5.76 2.15 -14.96
N LEU A 87 5.09 2.12 -13.81
CA LEU A 87 3.81 1.43 -13.66
C LEU A 87 2.74 2.00 -14.60
N LEU A 88 2.62 3.32 -14.68
CA LEU A 88 1.68 4.01 -15.57
C LEU A 88 1.97 3.79 -17.05
N ASP A 89 3.25 3.72 -17.43
CA ASP A 89 3.66 3.51 -18.82
C ASP A 89 3.42 2.07 -19.31
N ASN A 90 3.34 1.09 -18.39
CA ASN A 90 3.28 -0.33 -18.73
C ASN A 90 1.96 -1.02 -18.33
N HIS A 91 1.07 -0.35 -17.60
CA HIS A 91 -0.17 -0.96 -17.10
C HIS A 91 -1.35 0.01 -17.20
N ALA A 92 -2.54 -0.52 -17.51
CA ALA A 92 -3.75 0.30 -17.52
C ALA A 92 -4.12 0.78 -16.09
N HIS A 93 -3.92 -0.10 -15.10
CA HIS A 93 -4.12 0.23 -13.69
C HIS A 93 -2.97 -0.30 -12.83
N TYR A 94 -2.73 0.35 -11.68
CA TYR A 94 -1.87 -0.21 -10.65
C TYR A 94 -2.49 -0.10 -9.27
N VAL A 95 -1.99 -0.94 -8.37
CA VAL A 95 -2.22 -0.94 -6.94
C VAL A 95 -0.86 -0.99 -6.26
N LEU A 96 -0.52 0.03 -5.46
CA LEU A 96 0.58 -0.01 -4.51
C LEU A 96 0.01 -0.23 -3.12
N GLU A 97 0.43 -1.29 -2.45
CA GLU A 97 0.05 -1.60 -1.08
C GLU A 97 1.22 -1.36 -0.13
N ASN A 98 0.93 -0.74 1.02
CA ASN A 98 1.89 -0.66 2.11
C ASN A 98 1.23 -0.47 3.49
N VAL A 99 2.06 -0.43 4.53
CA VAL A 99 1.64 -0.08 5.89
C VAL A 99 1.30 1.42 6.00
N PRO A 100 0.44 1.84 6.95
CA PRO A 100 -0.02 3.23 7.10
C PRO A 100 1.08 4.29 7.16
N ARG A 101 2.26 3.89 7.62
CA ARG A 101 3.38 4.80 7.81
C ARG A 101 4.03 5.25 6.50
N ALA A 102 3.91 4.48 5.41
CA ALA A 102 4.34 4.92 4.09
C ALA A 102 3.57 6.20 3.69
N THR A 103 2.26 6.21 3.91
CA THR A 103 1.41 7.41 3.72
C THR A 103 1.77 8.54 4.67
N ALA A 104 1.99 8.25 5.95
CA ALA A 104 2.33 9.28 6.94
C ALA A 104 3.64 10.03 6.61
N ILE A 105 4.56 9.39 5.88
CA ILE A 105 5.85 9.98 5.48
C ILE A 105 5.77 10.61 4.07
N GLY A 106 4.68 10.39 3.34
CA GLY A 106 4.48 10.91 1.99
C GLY A 106 5.05 10.03 0.88
N ASP A 107 5.40 8.78 1.18
CA ASP A 107 5.94 7.83 0.18
C ASP A 107 4.84 7.03 -0.52
N LEU A 108 3.61 7.08 -0.02
CA LEU A 108 2.46 6.39 -0.59
C LEU A 108 1.27 7.35 -0.59
N ASP A 109 0.80 7.72 -1.77
CA ASP A 109 -0.35 8.61 -1.99
C ASP A 109 -1.66 7.83 -1.87
N ALA A 110 -1.86 7.23 -0.70
CA ALA A 110 -2.95 6.29 -0.47
C ALA A 110 -4.32 6.98 -0.61
N ASN A 111 -5.16 6.42 -1.48
CA ASN A 111 -6.55 6.83 -1.67
C ASN A 111 -7.55 5.88 -0.98
N CYS A 112 -7.07 4.76 -0.42
CA CYS A 112 -7.91 3.79 0.27
C CYS A 112 -7.22 3.17 1.49
N ARG A 113 -8.00 2.95 2.55
CA ARG A 113 -7.60 2.24 3.77
C ARG A 113 -8.49 1.02 3.98
N VAL A 114 -7.86 -0.10 4.31
CA VAL A 114 -8.57 -1.36 4.55
C VAL A 114 -8.11 -1.99 5.87
N ASN A 115 -9.04 -2.51 6.67
CA ASN A 115 -8.73 -3.39 7.80
C ASN A 115 -9.77 -4.49 8.04
N GLY A 116 -9.40 -5.48 8.85
CA GLY A 116 -10.18 -6.70 9.07
C GLY A 116 -11.51 -6.42 9.76
N LEU A 117 -11.52 -5.45 10.69
CA LEU A 117 -12.72 -5.03 11.40
C LEU A 117 -13.84 -4.60 10.44
N ALA A 118 -13.51 -3.97 9.32
CA ALA A 118 -14.49 -3.58 8.30
C ALA A 118 -15.20 -4.76 7.64
N PHE A 119 -14.60 -5.95 7.62
CA PHE A 119 -15.20 -7.20 7.13
C PHE A 119 -15.71 -8.09 8.25
N GLY A 120 -15.61 -7.63 9.49
CA GLY A 120 -16.04 -8.38 10.66
C GLY A 120 -15.04 -9.40 11.18
N GLU A 121 -13.79 -9.33 10.72
CA GLU A 121 -12.72 -10.18 11.20
C GLU A 121 -12.30 -9.82 12.62
N PRO A 122 -11.77 -10.78 13.41
CA PRO A 122 -11.38 -10.54 14.79
C PRO A 122 -10.08 -9.73 14.93
N TYR A 123 -9.36 -9.48 13.84
CA TYR A 123 -8.08 -8.77 13.83
C TYR A 123 -8.17 -7.39 13.15
N SER A 124 -7.26 -6.50 13.55
CA SER A 124 -7.08 -5.20 12.90
C SER A 124 -5.71 -5.16 12.23
N MET A 125 -5.68 -5.46 10.94
CA MET A 125 -4.51 -5.30 10.08
C MET A 125 -4.79 -4.17 9.10
N THR A 126 -4.41 -2.95 9.46
CA THR A 126 -4.60 -1.80 8.57
C THR A 126 -3.56 -1.84 7.46
N ARG A 127 -4.03 -1.70 6.22
CA ARG A 127 -3.23 -1.45 5.02
C ARG A 127 -3.75 -0.24 4.27
N HIS A 128 -2.82 0.46 3.64
CA HIS A 128 -3.08 1.62 2.80
C HIS A 128 -2.77 1.24 1.36
N PHE A 129 -3.60 1.74 0.46
CA PHE A 129 -3.52 1.46 -0.97
C PHE A 129 -3.52 2.77 -1.74
N GLU A 130 -2.56 2.91 -2.64
CA GLU A 130 -2.54 3.90 -3.71
C GLU A 130 -2.93 3.19 -5.00
N THR A 131 -3.89 3.74 -5.73
CA THR A 131 -4.45 3.10 -6.93
C THR A 131 -4.75 4.15 -7.99
N THR A 132 -4.78 3.74 -9.26
CA THR A 132 -5.18 4.63 -10.38
C THR A 132 -6.69 4.76 -10.56
N PHE A 133 -7.48 4.18 -9.66
CA PHE A 133 -8.93 4.13 -9.70
C PHE A 133 -9.49 4.43 -8.31
N ASP A 134 -10.76 4.84 -8.23
CA ASP A 134 -11.36 5.19 -6.94
C ASP A 134 -11.77 3.93 -6.17
N VAL A 135 -11.34 3.86 -4.91
CA VAL A 135 -11.72 2.77 -3.99
C VAL A 135 -12.19 3.35 -2.67
N PRO A 136 -13.42 3.06 -2.21
CA PRO A 136 -13.87 3.52 -0.90
C PRO A 136 -13.08 2.86 0.22
N ASP A 137 -12.92 3.57 1.33
CA ASP A 137 -12.36 3.01 2.56
C ASP A 137 -13.21 1.83 3.08
N ALA A 138 -12.55 0.70 3.32
CA ALA A 138 -13.07 -0.41 4.12
C ALA A 138 -12.33 -0.45 5.46
N TYR A 139 -12.54 0.59 6.27
CA TYR A 139 -11.83 0.78 7.52
C TYR A 139 -12.79 1.01 8.69
N ILE A 140 -12.64 0.25 9.77
CA ILE A 140 -13.31 0.49 11.06
C ILE A 140 -12.26 0.69 12.15
N GLN A 141 -12.33 1.80 12.87
CA GLN A 141 -11.53 1.99 14.08
C GLN A 141 -12.14 1.18 15.22
N GLY A 142 -11.32 0.38 15.90
CA GLY A 142 -11.77 -0.43 17.02
C GLY A 142 -10.66 -1.28 17.62
N ASN A 143 -10.98 -1.95 18.72
CA ASN A 143 -10.09 -2.90 19.37
C ASN A 143 -10.36 -4.30 18.81
N PRO A 144 -9.36 -4.96 18.21
CA PRO A 144 -9.53 -6.33 17.73
C PRO A 144 -9.57 -7.32 18.90
N ASP A 145 -10.37 -8.37 18.76
CA ASP A 145 -10.39 -9.51 19.68
C ASP A 145 -9.08 -10.31 19.58
N LEU A 146 -8.48 -10.34 18.37
CA LEU A 146 -7.20 -10.97 18.08
C LEU A 146 -6.14 -9.90 17.73
N ALA A 147 -5.23 -9.65 18.66
CA ALA A 147 -4.11 -8.75 18.44
C ALA A 147 -3.08 -9.37 17.47
N ILE A 148 -2.52 -8.56 16.57
CA ILE A 148 -1.36 -8.93 15.77
C ILE A 148 -0.13 -8.39 16.47
N ASP A 149 0.56 -9.24 17.22
CA ASP A 149 1.78 -8.85 17.93
C ASP A 149 2.99 -9.05 17.02
N THR A 150 3.70 -7.96 16.71
CA THR A 150 4.91 -7.98 15.88
C THR A 150 6.21 -8.04 16.70
N ARG A 151 6.13 -7.97 18.03
CA ARG A 151 7.27 -7.91 18.95
C ARG A 151 7.42 -9.15 19.84
N GLY A 152 6.33 -9.86 20.12
CA GLY A 152 6.33 -11.05 20.97
C GLY A 152 6.29 -12.39 20.23
N ASP A 153 6.33 -13.46 21.02
CA ASP A 153 6.22 -14.85 20.58
C ASP A 153 4.75 -15.30 20.52
N GLN A 154 3.98 -14.67 19.63
CA GLN A 154 2.59 -15.05 19.40
C GLN A 154 2.52 -16.43 18.72
N SER A 155 1.66 -17.31 19.24
CA SER A 155 1.21 -18.50 18.50
C SER A 155 0.45 -18.07 17.25
N VAL A 156 1.01 -18.30 16.08
CA VAL A 156 0.45 -17.79 14.80
C VAL A 156 -0.68 -18.63 14.23
N LYS A 157 -1.04 -19.74 14.88
CA LYS A 157 -2.08 -20.65 14.41
C LYS A 157 -3.45 -19.96 14.34
N GLU A 158 -3.87 -19.31 15.42
CA GLU A 158 -5.16 -18.61 15.48
C GLU A 158 -5.23 -17.45 14.46
N LEU A 159 -4.12 -16.75 14.24
CA LEU A 159 -4.04 -15.69 13.24
C LEU A 159 -4.04 -16.24 11.80
N ALA A 160 -3.38 -17.37 11.55
CA ALA A 160 -3.41 -18.03 10.25
C ALA A 160 -4.82 -18.51 9.90
N GLU A 161 -5.50 -19.16 10.86
CA GLU A 161 -6.90 -19.57 10.74
C GLU A 161 -7.82 -18.38 10.46
N ALA A 162 -7.70 -17.29 11.24
CA ALA A 162 -8.52 -16.09 11.06
C ALA A 162 -8.28 -15.42 9.70
N LYS A 163 -7.04 -15.38 9.21
CA LYS A 163 -6.72 -14.80 7.89
C LYS A 163 -7.00 -15.75 6.72
N GLY A 164 -7.28 -17.03 6.99
CA GLY A 164 -7.41 -18.08 5.97
C GLY A 164 -6.08 -18.40 5.26
N VAL A 165 -4.95 -18.25 5.94
CA VAL A 165 -3.62 -18.58 5.40
C VAL A 165 -3.35 -20.08 5.59
N PRO A 166 -2.70 -20.78 4.62
CA PRO A 166 -2.49 -22.22 4.70
C PRO A 166 -1.72 -22.68 5.96
N ASP A 167 -2.09 -23.84 6.51
CA ASP A 167 -1.42 -24.45 7.67
C ASP A 167 0.08 -24.72 7.44
N SER A 168 0.50 -24.90 6.19
CA SER A 168 1.91 -25.04 5.81
C SER A 168 2.75 -23.82 6.18
N TRP A 169 2.13 -22.67 6.46
CA TRP A 169 2.79 -21.45 6.91
C TRP A 169 2.91 -21.36 8.45
N SER A 170 2.46 -22.36 9.20
CA SER A 170 2.50 -22.35 10.68
C SER A 170 3.91 -22.16 11.29
N GLY A 171 4.97 -22.54 10.57
CA GLY A 171 6.37 -22.25 10.94
C GLY A 171 6.88 -20.87 10.49
N ARG A 172 6.13 -20.16 9.65
CA ARG A 172 6.49 -18.90 8.97
C ARG A 172 5.76 -17.71 9.59
N LYS A 173 6.07 -17.42 10.86
CA LYS A 173 5.34 -16.44 11.68
C LYS A 173 5.21 -15.06 11.03
N GLN A 174 6.29 -14.57 10.44
CA GLN A 174 6.31 -13.26 9.80
C GLN A 174 5.43 -13.22 8.55
N ASP A 175 5.34 -14.33 7.83
CA ASP A 175 4.56 -14.42 6.61
C ASP A 175 3.07 -14.46 6.93
N VAL A 176 2.66 -15.17 7.99
CA VAL A 176 1.28 -15.12 8.50
C VAL A 176 0.92 -13.68 8.94
N ARG A 177 1.81 -12.98 9.64
CA ARG A 177 1.57 -11.59 10.09
C ARG A 177 1.44 -10.62 8.93
N SER A 178 2.24 -10.80 7.89
CA SER A 178 2.29 -9.91 6.72
C SER A 178 1.28 -10.26 5.64
N ALA A 179 0.78 -11.51 5.59
CA ALA A 179 -0.20 -11.97 4.61
C ALA A 179 -1.42 -11.06 4.58
N ILE A 180 -1.69 -10.51 3.40
CA ILE A 180 -2.86 -9.68 3.11
C ILE A 180 -4.07 -10.63 3.02
N PRO A 181 -5.13 -10.41 3.82
CA PRO A 181 -6.34 -11.21 3.74
C PRO A 181 -7.01 -11.08 2.37
N TRP A 182 -7.62 -12.18 1.90
CA TRP A 182 -8.28 -12.22 0.58
C TRP A 182 -9.36 -11.13 0.42
N GLN A 183 -10.05 -10.79 1.50
CA GLN A 183 -11.09 -9.76 1.54
C GLN A 183 -10.54 -8.41 1.08
N TYR A 184 -9.28 -8.10 1.41
CA TYR A 184 -8.68 -6.82 1.05
C TYR A 184 -8.35 -6.82 -0.45
N VAL A 185 -7.75 -7.90 -0.94
CA VAL A 185 -7.43 -8.06 -2.36
C VAL A 185 -8.71 -7.97 -3.20
N TRP A 186 -9.77 -8.68 -2.81
CA TRP A 186 -11.05 -8.67 -3.51
C TRP A 186 -11.77 -7.32 -3.40
N TRP A 187 -11.65 -6.62 -2.28
CA TRP A 187 -12.16 -5.26 -2.15
C TRP A 187 -11.49 -4.33 -3.16
N ILE A 188 -10.15 -4.27 -3.16
CA ILE A 188 -9.41 -3.40 -4.08
C ILE A 188 -9.67 -3.79 -5.54
N LEU A 189 -9.49 -5.07 -5.89
CA LEU A 189 -9.64 -5.52 -7.28
C LEU A 189 -11.09 -5.45 -7.78
N GLY A 190 -12.09 -5.62 -6.92
CA GLY A 190 -13.49 -5.49 -7.28
C GLY A 190 -13.92 -4.05 -7.60
N HIS A 191 -13.09 -3.07 -7.22
CA HIS A 191 -13.25 -1.67 -7.62
C HIS A 191 -12.38 -1.27 -8.83
N CYS A 192 -11.52 -2.16 -9.34
CA CYS A 192 -10.75 -1.91 -10.54
C CYS A 192 -11.65 -2.02 -11.78
N PRO A 193 -11.70 -1.02 -12.67
CA PRO A 193 -12.61 -1.04 -13.82
C PRO A 193 -12.25 -2.09 -14.88
N ALA A 194 -11.03 -2.64 -14.84
CA ALA A 194 -10.59 -3.69 -15.75
C ALA A 194 -10.86 -5.12 -15.23
N ILE A 195 -11.37 -5.27 -14.00
CA ILE A 195 -11.59 -6.58 -13.38
C ILE A 195 -13.05 -6.75 -12.97
N GLU A 196 -13.67 -7.82 -13.43
CA GLU A 196 -15.00 -8.23 -13.00
C GLU A 196 -14.92 -9.35 -11.96
N ILE A 197 -14.99 -8.97 -10.68
CA ILE A 197 -15.06 -9.92 -9.56
C ILE A 197 -16.08 -9.46 -8.51
N PRO A 198 -16.60 -10.37 -7.66
CA PRO A 198 -17.47 -10.00 -6.56
C PRO A 198 -16.75 -9.10 -5.53
N ILE A 199 -17.46 -8.07 -5.04
CA ILE A 199 -16.98 -7.20 -3.97
C ILE A 199 -17.42 -7.79 -2.62
N PRO A 200 -16.50 -8.02 -1.66
CA PRO A 200 -16.85 -8.54 -0.35
C PRO A 200 -17.72 -7.55 0.43
N LYS A 201 -18.67 -8.07 1.21
CA LYS A 201 -19.55 -7.24 2.04
C LYS A 201 -18.78 -6.72 3.25
N THR A 202 -18.86 -5.43 3.49
CA THR A 202 -18.40 -4.82 4.75
C THR A 202 -19.49 -4.94 5.82
N LYS A 203 -19.09 -4.85 7.10
CA LYS A 203 -20.04 -4.62 8.18
C LYS A 203 -20.75 -3.29 7.89
N ASN A 204 -22.06 -3.37 7.66
CA ASN A 204 -22.91 -2.21 7.38
C ASN A 204 -22.64 -1.10 8.41
N ARG A 205 -22.04 0.01 7.95
CA ARG A 205 -22.04 1.24 8.72
C ARG A 205 -23.47 1.77 8.75
N SER A 206 -24.01 1.96 9.94
CA SER A 206 -25.31 2.62 10.05
C SER A 206 -25.16 4.07 9.56
N VAL A 207 -26.20 4.62 8.92
CA VAL A 207 -26.22 6.04 8.50
C VAL A 207 -25.96 7.00 9.68
N ALA A 208 -26.18 6.56 10.92
CA ALA A 208 -25.88 7.33 12.13
C ALA A 208 -24.37 7.51 12.40
N GLU A 209 -23.50 6.70 11.79
CA GLU A 209 -22.04 6.85 11.87
C GLU A 209 -21.49 7.89 10.86
N TRP A 210 -22.34 8.41 9.97
CA TRP A 210 -22.04 9.55 9.09
C TRP A 210 -22.23 10.91 9.79
N GLY A 211 -22.22 10.91 11.13
CA GLY A 211 -22.16 12.14 11.91
C GLY A 211 -20.91 12.94 11.54
N ASP A 212 -21.14 14.03 10.80
CA ASP A 212 -20.23 15.16 10.56
C ASP A 212 -18.98 14.93 9.70
N GLY A 213 -19.11 14.27 8.55
CA GLY A 213 -17.97 14.18 7.63
C GLY A 213 -18.28 13.82 6.19
N VAL A 214 -18.93 14.71 5.45
CA VAL A 214 -18.88 14.67 3.98
C VAL A 214 -17.43 14.96 3.56
N GLY A 215 -16.72 13.95 3.02
CA GLY A 215 -15.51 14.14 2.20
C GLY A 215 -14.37 14.95 2.81
N HIS A 216 -14.02 14.75 4.08
CA HIS A 216 -12.75 15.25 4.58
C HIS A 216 -11.63 14.31 4.10
N TYR A 217 -10.89 14.72 3.07
CA TYR A 217 -9.50 14.30 2.90
C TYR A 217 -8.81 14.54 4.24
N LEU A 218 -8.55 13.48 5.00
CA LEU A 218 -7.75 13.56 6.22
C LEU A 218 -6.30 13.77 5.79
N ARG A 219 -5.98 15.01 5.40
CA ARG A 219 -4.63 15.57 5.50
C ARG A 219 -4.29 15.52 6.99
N TYR A 220 -3.33 14.69 7.37
CA TYR A 220 -2.87 14.61 8.76
C TYR A 220 -2.52 16.03 9.27
N PRO A 221 -2.97 16.47 10.46
CA PRO A 221 -2.80 17.85 10.92
C PRO A 221 -1.40 18.19 11.47
N SER A 222 -0.38 17.33 11.33
CA SER A 222 0.88 17.53 12.07
C SER A 222 2.17 17.58 11.27
N ASP A 223 2.21 17.31 9.97
CA ASP A 223 3.48 17.35 9.23
C ASP A 223 3.36 18.22 7.98
N ARG A 224 4.27 19.19 7.91
CA ARG A 224 4.38 20.16 6.82
C ARG A 224 4.55 19.43 5.49
N LEU A 225 3.72 19.78 4.53
CA LEU A 225 3.84 19.39 3.13
C LEU A 225 5.25 19.69 2.61
N GLY A 226 6.01 18.64 2.31
CA GLY A 226 7.18 18.71 1.47
C GLY A 226 6.73 18.56 0.02
N GLY A 227 6.61 19.67 -0.69
CA GLY A 227 6.24 19.69 -2.09
C GLY A 227 6.31 21.09 -2.66
N THR A 228 7.40 21.36 -3.37
CA THR A 228 7.70 22.50 -4.26
C THR A 228 8.08 23.83 -3.63
N ASP A 229 9.18 24.37 -4.16
CA ASP A 229 9.85 25.61 -3.80
C ASP A 229 8.92 26.82 -3.81
N HIS A 230 8.84 27.51 -2.67
CA HIS A 230 8.51 28.93 -2.64
C HIS A 230 9.79 29.68 -2.26
N THR A 231 10.45 30.27 -3.25
CA THR A 231 11.40 31.36 -2.99
C THR A 231 10.61 32.62 -2.63
N ALA A 232 11.22 33.48 -1.82
CA ALA A 232 10.58 34.64 -1.20
C ALA A 232 10.16 35.78 -2.18
N ASP A 233 10.15 35.52 -3.49
CA ASP A 233 9.89 36.53 -4.53
C ASP A 233 8.53 36.38 -5.23
N ASP A 234 7.73 35.36 -4.91
CA ASP A 234 6.37 35.21 -5.46
C ASP A 234 5.33 35.92 -4.59
N GLU A 235 5.46 37.24 -4.44
CA GLU A 235 4.35 38.08 -3.96
C GLU A 235 3.28 38.21 -5.06
N LEU A 236 2.18 37.50 -4.85
CA LEU A 236 0.94 37.62 -5.63
C LEU A 236 0.46 39.09 -5.64
N SER A 237 0.58 39.73 -6.80
CA SER A 237 0.04 41.06 -7.06
C SER A 237 -1.47 41.12 -6.77
N SER A 238 -1.88 42.13 -6.00
CA SER A 238 -3.27 42.41 -5.62
C SER A 238 -4.13 42.81 -6.82
N GLY A 239 -4.89 41.86 -7.36
CA GLY A 239 -5.99 42.11 -8.31
C GLY A 239 -7.33 42.40 -7.60
N PRO A 240 -8.21 43.26 -8.17
CA PRO A 240 -9.36 43.80 -7.45
C PRO A 240 -10.51 42.78 -7.33
N ARG A 241 -11.09 42.70 -6.13
CA ARG A 241 -12.30 41.92 -5.83
C ARG A 241 -13.52 42.60 -6.47
N GLY A 242 -14.22 41.90 -7.36
CA GLY A 242 -15.51 42.34 -7.91
C GLY A 242 -16.62 42.26 -6.87
N GLU A 243 -17.43 43.31 -6.80
CA GLU A 243 -18.63 43.41 -5.97
C GLU A 243 -19.75 42.49 -6.50
N VAL A 244 -20.40 41.79 -5.58
CA VAL A 244 -21.61 40.99 -5.85
C VAL A 244 -22.83 41.90 -5.70
N ARG A 245 -23.69 41.94 -6.72
CA ARG A 245 -25.08 42.40 -6.60
C ARG A 245 -26.00 41.21 -6.33
#